data_AF-A0A357M2V6-F1
#
_entry.id   AF-A0A357M2V6-F1
#
_cell.length_a   1.000
_cell.length_b   1.000
_cell.length_c   1.000
_cell.angle_alpha   90.00
_cell.angle_beta   90.00
_cell.angle_gamma   90.00
#
_symmetry.space_group_name_H-M   'P 1'
#
loop_
_entity.id
_entity.type
_entity.pdbx_description
1 polymer ?
#
loop_
_entity_poly.entity_id
_entity_poly.type
_entity_poly.pdbx_seq_one_letter_code
_entity_poly.pdbx_strand_id
1 'polypeptide(L)'
;MRLSTYGKPRVISCAEDMGNYVVLPRGCLRDLLSFFEHNHVKVSLEDRRSSGTSIEAEFTGTLTTLQDTAARAILNRDIGVLSAATAFGKTVVAASIIASRKTNTLILVHRRELMEQWQERLQTFLEVPKQAIGLIGGGKNKRTGIIDIAVIQSLNYKGNVKPFVSEYGQVIVDECHHVSAYSFEQVLREVKAKYVFGLTATPKR
;
A
#
# COMPACT_ATOMS: atom_id res chain seq x y z
N MET A 1 -38.20 1.46 4.45
CA MET A 1 -37.82 1.76 3.05
C MET A 1 -37.03 0.56 2.51
N ARG A 2 -37.60 -0.24 1.59
CA ARG A 2 -36.86 -1.34 0.93
C ARG A 2 -36.01 -0.70 -0.18
N LEU A 3 -34.69 -0.68 -0.01
CA LEU A 3 -33.77 -0.21 -1.04
C LEU A 3 -33.76 -1.22 -2.20
N SER A 4 -33.90 -0.72 -3.43
CA SER A 4 -33.83 -1.55 -4.65
C SER A 4 -32.47 -2.26 -4.77
N THR A 5 -32.49 -3.54 -5.14
CA THR A 5 -31.31 -4.35 -5.49
C THR A 5 -31.09 -4.46 -7.00
N TYR A 6 -31.89 -3.74 -7.80
CA TYR A 6 -31.77 -3.74 -9.26
C TYR A 6 -30.38 -3.26 -9.69
N GLY A 7 -29.69 -4.07 -10.51
CA GLY A 7 -28.32 -3.79 -10.96
C GLY A 7 -27.21 -4.13 -9.97
N LYS A 8 -27.51 -4.68 -8.78
CA LYS A 8 -26.48 -5.19 -7.86
C LYS A 8 -26.20 -6.67 -8.20
N PRO A 9 -24.98 -7.02 -8.65
CA PRO A 9 -24.67 -8.40 -8.99
C PRO A 9 -24.82 -9.30 -7.76
N ARG A 10 -25.41 -10.48 -7.96
CA ARG A 10 -25.62 -11.49 -6.89
C ARG A 10 -24.30 -11.99 -6.30
N VAL A 11 -23.23 -11.91 -7.08
CA VAL A 11 -21.86 -12.28 -6.72
C VAL A 11 -20.94 -11.15 -7.12
N ILE A 12 -20.13 -10.66 -6.18
CA ILE A 12 -19.06 -9.72 -6.48
C ILE A 12 -17.82 -10.56 -6.78
N SER A 13 -17.35 -10.54 -8.03
CA SER A 13 -16.08 -11.13 -8.42
C SER A 13 -15.04 -10.03 -8.54
N CYS A 14 -13.92 -10.19 -7.83
CA CYS A 14 -12.72 -9.37 -8.03
C CYS A 14 -11.74 -10.02 -9.02
N ALA A 15 -12.16 -11.13 -9.65
CA ALA A 15 -11.39 -11.79 -10.69
C ALA A 15 -11.76 -11.24 -12.07
N GLU A 16 -10.77 -11.13 -12.96
CA GLU A 16 -10.98 -10.79 -14.37
C GLU A 16 -10.54 -11.93 -15.25
N ASP A 17 -11.38 -12.26 -16.23
CA ASP A 17 -11.07 -13.24 -17.26
C ASP A 17 -10.53 -12.50 -18.49
N MET A 18 -9.27 -12.78 -18.83
CA MET A 18 -8.59 -12.25 -20.01
C MET A 18 -8.47 -13.31 -21.12
N GLY A 19 -9.32 -14.35 -21.09
CA GLY A 19 -9.34 -15.47 -22.03
C GLY A 19 -8.25 -16.50 -21.74
N ASN A 20 -6.98 -16.09 -21.84
CA ASN A 20 -5.83 -16.97 -21.57
C ASN A 20 -5.35 -16.91 -20.12
N TYR A 21 -5.80 -15.92 -19.36
CA TYR A 21 -5.37 -15.68 -17.99
C TYR A 21 -6.56 -15.27 -17.12
N VAL A 22 -6.54 -15.72 -15.87
CA VAL A 22 -7.42 -15.19 -14.83
C VAL A 22 -6.58 -14.27 -13.95
N VAL A 23 -6.98 -13.01 -13.86
CA VAL A 23 -6.38 -12.03 -12.96
C VAL A 23 -7.08 -12.15 -11.62
N LEU A 24 -6.31 -12.33 -10.55
CA LEU A 24 -6.80 -12.41 -9.19
C LEU A 24 -6.14 -11.35 -8.31
N PRO A 25 -6.82 -10.85 -7.27
CA PRO A 25 -6.18 -10.01 -6.27
C PRO A 25 -5.00 -10.77 -5.65
N ARG A 26 -3.82 -10.16 -5.62
CA ARG A 26 -2.61 -10.80 -5.07
C ARG A 26 -2.76 -11.32 -3.64
N GLY A 27 -3.70 -10.76 -2.86
CA GLY A 27 -4.01 -11.22 -1.51
C GLY A 27 -4.52 -12.66 -1.46
N CYS A 28 -5.06 -13.18 -2.56
CA CYS A 28 -5.56 -14.53 -2.69
C CYS A 28 -4.47 -15.57 -2.94
N LEU A 29 -3.18 -15.19 -3.10
CA LEU A 29 -2.11 -16.12 -3.47
C LEU A 29 -2.01 -17.31 -2.51
N ARG A 30 -2.10 -17.07 -1.20
CA ARG A 30 -2.00 -18.15 -0.19
C ARG A 30 -3.14 -19.15 -0.32
N ASP A 31 -4.37 -18.64 -0.46
CA ASP A 31 -5.57 -19.47 -0.58
C ASP A 31 -5.55 -20.23 -1.91
N LEU A 32 -5.05 -19.60 -2.98
CA LEU A 32 -4.90 -20.21 -4.29
C LEU A 32 -3.87 -21.36 -4.29
N LEU A 33 -2.69 -21.13 -3.69
CA LEU A 33 -1.68 -22.17 -3.53
C LEU A 33 -2.22 -23.35 -2.70
N SER A 34 -2.90 -23.05 -1.61
CA SER A 34 -3.55 -24.08 -0.78
C SER A 34 -4.59 -24.85 -1.60
N PHE A 35 -5.44 -24.16 -2.36
CA PHE A 35 -6.44 -24.79 -3.23
C PHE A 35 -5.80 -25.73 -4.25
N PHE A 36 -4.73 -25.32 -4.94
CA PHE A 36 -4.04 -26.17 -5.90
C PHE A 36 -3.36 -27.38 -5.26
N GLU A 37 -2.76 -27.21 -4.08
CA GLU A 37 -2.18 -28.30 -3.31
C GLU A 37 -3.23 -29.36 -2.94
N HIS A 38 -4.39 -28.94 -2.44
CA HIS A 38 -5.51 -29.85 -2.10
C HIS A 38 -6.06 -30.61 -3.30
N ASN A 39 -5.89 -30.08 -4.51
CA ASN A 39 -6.32 -30.71 -5.76
C ASN A 39 -5.16 -31.40 -6.51
N HIS A 40 -3.99 -31.55 -5.87
CA HIS A 40 -2.80 -32.17 -6.45
C HIS A 40 -2.34 -31.53 -7.77
N VAL A 41 -2.56 -30.23 -7.93
CA VAL A 41 -2.12 -29.46 -9.11
C VAL A 41 -0.72 -28.93 -8.87
N LYS A 42 0.22 -29.25 -9.76
CA LYS A 42 1.58 -28.70 -9.71
C LYS A 42 1.56 -27.22 -10.08
N VAL A 43 2.07 -26.37 -9.19
CA VAL A 43 2.17 -24.92 -9.40
C VAL A 43 3.60 -24.54 -9.76
N SER A 44 3.76 -23.71 -10.79
CA SER A 44 5.00 -22.99 -11.09
C SER A 44 4.78 -21.52 -10.78
N LEU A 45 5.59 -20.95 -9.88
CA LEU A 45 5.47 -19.55 -9.47
C LEU A 45 6.59 -18.72 -10.10
N GLU A 46 6.22 -17.72 -10.89
CA GLU A 46 7.12 -16.69 -11.37
C GLU A 46 6.83 -15.38 -10.62
N ASP A 47 7.73 -14.97 -9.72
CA ASP A 47 7.56 -13.74 -8.95
C ASP A 47 8.07 -12.54 -9.74
N ARG A 48 7.15 -11.76 -10.31
CA ARG A 48 7.43 -10.51 -11.05
C ARG A 48 7.27 -9.24 -10.22
N ARG A 49 7.23 -9.36 -8.89
CA ARG A 49 7.13 -8.19 -8.00
C ARG A 49 8.44 -7.42 -7.99
N SER A 50 8.33 -6.09 -7.85
CA SER A 50 9.47 -5.19 -7.68
C SER A 50 9.91 -5.16 -6.22
N SER A 51 11.16 -5.48 -5.96
CA SER A 51 11.79 -5.24 -4.66
C SER A 51 12.23 -3.79 -4.47
N GLY A 52 12.05 -2.93 -5.49
CA GLY A 52 12.42 -1.53 -5.44
C GLY A 52 13.91 -1.27 -5.53
N THR A 53 14.30 -0.07 -5.08
CA THR A 53 15.70 0.35 -4.94
C THR A 53 16.04 0.52 -3.47
N SER A 54 17.28 0.21 -3.09
CA SER A 54 17.73 0.40 -1.71
C SER A 54 17.89 1.88 -1.38
N ILE A 55 17.53 2.27 -0.15
CA ILE A 55 17.59 3.66 0.32
C ILE A 55 18.29 3.75 1.67
N GLU A 56 18.93 4.88 1.94
CA GLU A 56 19.44 5.23 3.26
C GLU A 56 18.32 5.87 4.08
N ALA A 57 17.91 5.19 5.15
CA ALA A 57 16.91 5.67 6.09
C ALA A 57 17.15 5.02 7.47
N GLU A 58 17.31 5.84 8.50
CA GLU A 58 17.41 5.38 9.90
C GLU A 58 16.22 5.89 10.71
N PHE A 59 15.72 5.06 11.62
CA PHE A 59 14.60 5.44 12.49
C PHE A 59 15.13 6.06 13.78
N THR A 60 14.72 7.28 14.08
CA THR A 60 15.22 8.06 15.23
C THR A 60 14.28 8.06 16.43
N GLY A 61 13.11 7.43 16.31
CA GLY A 61 12.12 7.33 17.39
C GLY A 61 12.28 6.10 18.28
N THR A 62 11.46 6.04 19.33
CA THR A 62 11.28 4.84 20.16
C THR A 62 9.86 4.34 20.01
N LEU A 63 9.70 3.09 19.58
CA LEU A 63 8.39 2.45 19.51
C LEU A 63 7.94 2.00 20.89
N THR A 64 6.65 2.16 21.19
CA THR A 64 6.05 1.48 22.35
C THR A 64 6.01 -0.04 22.12
N THR A 65 5.83 -0.83 23.17
CA THR A 65 5.78 -2.31 23.05
C THR A 65 4.74 -2.79 22.03
N LEU A 66 3.56 -2.15 22.00
CA LEU A 66 2.51 -2.50 21.05
C LEU A 66 2.86 -2.09 19.61
N GLN A 67 3.53 -0.95 19.44
CA GLN A 67 4.01 -0.49 18.14
C GLN A 67 5.13 -1.38 17.59
N ASP A 68 6.08 -1.81 18.42
CA ASP A 68 7.14 -2.74 18.04
C ASP A 68 6.58 -4.11 17.66
N THR A 69 5.62 -4.62 18.44
CA THR A 69 4.90 -5.87 18.10
C THR A 69 4.22 -5.77 16.74
N ALA A 70 3.54 -4.66 16.46
CA ALA A 70 2.90 -4.42 15.17
C ALA A 70 3.91 -4.31 14.03
N ALA A 71 5.02 -3.58 14.23
CA ALA A 71 6.08 -3.42 13.25
C ALA A 71 6.69 -4.78 12.88
N ARG A 72 7.05 -5.61 13.87
CA ARG A 72 7.61 -6.96 13.63
C ARG A 72 6.63 -7.86 12.88
N ALA A 73 5.34 -7.82 13.24
CA ALA A 73 4.31 -8.60 12.54
C ALA A 73 4.21 -8.22 11.05
N ILE A 74 4.33 -6.92 10.73
CA ILE A 74 4.30 -6.43 9.35
C ILE A 74 5.61 -6.75 8.62
N LEU A 75 6.77 -6.61 9.27
CA LEU A 75 8.07 -6.91 8.66
C LEU A 75 8.20 -8.38 8.24
N ASN A 76 7.54 -9.29 8.95
CA ASN A 76 7.48 -10.73 8.61
C ASN A 76 6.49 -11.07 7.48
N ARG A 77 5.83 -10.09 6.87
CA ARG A 77 4.85 -10.29 5.79
C ARG A 77 5.13 -9.37 4.61
N ASP A 78 4.90 -9.86 3.41
CA ASP A 78 4.97 -9.01 2.21
C ASP A 78 3.76 -8.06 2.13
N ILE A 79 2.59 -8.54 2.54
CA ILE A 79 1.34 -7.77 2.48
C ILE A 79 0.55 -7.86 3.79
N GLY A 80 -0.20 -6.81 4.13
CA GLY A 80 -1.03 -6.81 5.33
C GLY A 80 -1.78 -5.50 5.60
N VAL A 81 -2.55 -5.45 6.68
CA VAL A 81 -3.23 -4.23 7.14
C VAL A 81 -2.96 -4.03 8.62
N LEU A 82 -2.40 -2.87 8.98
CA LEU A 82 -2.31 -2.41 10.35
C LEU A 82 -3.63 -1.75 10.75
N SER A 83 -4.44 -2.49 11.48
CA SER A 83 -5.67 -1.97 12.09
C SER A 83 -5.37 -1.50 13.51
N ALA A 84 -5.35 -0.19 13.73
CA ALA A 84 -5.14 0.39 15.05
C ALA A 84 -5.85 1.74 15.20
N ALA A 85 -6.35 2.01 16.41
CA ALA A 85 -7.08 3.22 16.75
C ALA A 85 -6.34 4.51 16.33
N THR A 86 -7.10 5.59 16.18
CA THR A 86 -6.49 6.93 16.11
C THR A 86 -5.61 7.14 17.35
N ALA A 87 -4.53 7.92 17.21
CA ALA A 87 -3.49 8.09 18.23
C ALA A 87 -2.60 6.86 18.55
N PHE A 88 -2.80 5.68 17.94
CA PHE A 88 -1.85 4.56 18.07
C PHE A 88 -0.43 4.88 17.55
N GLY A 89 -0.29 5.88 16.68
CA GLY A 89 0.97 6.21 16.03
C GLY A 89 1.25 5.36 14.78
N LYS A 90 0.22 5.09 13.97
CA LYS A 90 0.35 4.32 12.71
C LYS A 90 1.45 4.86 11.79
N THR A 91 1.59 6.18 11.69
CA THR A 91 2.64 6.83 10.90
C THR A 91 4.05 6.62 11.49
N VAL A 92 4.18 6.53 12.81
CA VAL A 92 5.44 6.21 13.49
C VAL A 92 5.86 4.76 13.22
N VAL A 93 4.89 3.83 13.28
CA VAL A 93 5.12 2.43 12.88
C VAL A 93 5.48 2.32 11.41
N ALA A 94 4.82 3.10 10.54
CA ALA A 94 5.16 3.13 9.12
C ALA A 94 6.58 3.64 8.88
N ALA A 95 7.01 4.69 9.58
CA ALA A 95 8.38 5.19 9.52
C ALA A 95 9.38 4.10 9.94
N SER A 96 9.17 3.40 11.06
CA SER A 96 10.07 2.33 11.48
C SER A 96 10.14 1.17 10.47
N ILE A 97 9.04 0.85 9.80
CA ILE A 97 9.00 -0.15 8.72
C ILE A 97 9.82 0.32 7.50
N ILE A 98 9.71 1.58 7.10
CA ILE A 98 10.51 2.15 6.00
C ILE A 98 12.00 2.03 6.31
N ALA A 99 12.43 2.46 7.51
CA ALA A 99 13.82 2.37 7.95
C ALA A 99 14.32 0.92 8.07
N SER A 100 13.45 -0.02 8.46
CA SER A 100 13.82 -1.43 8.60
C SER A 100 13.98 -2.11 7.24
N ARG A 101 13.13 -1.80 6.27
CA ARG A 101 13.18 -2.43 4.92
C ARG A 101 14.15 -1.75 3.98
N LYS A 102 14.47 -0.46 4.19
CA LYS A 102 15.42 0.30 3.37
C LYS A 102 15.18 0.17 1.86
N THR A 103 13.91 0.16 1.47
CA THR A 103 13.49 0.16 0.06
C THR A 103 12.70 1.43 -0.24
N ASN A 104 12.80 1.90 -1.48
CA ASN A 104 12.00 3.02 -1.92
C ASN A 104 10.51 2.78 -1.71
N THR A 105 9.83 3.80 -1.21
CA THR A 105 8.48 3.70 -0.66
C THR A 105 7.56 4.76 -1.26
N LEU A 106 6.39 4.35 -1.72
CA LEU A 106 5.29 5.24 -2.08
C LEU A 106 4.20 5.18 -1.00
N ILE A 107 3.87 6.33 -0.43
CA ILE A 107 2.80 6.48 0.56
C ILE A 107 1.59 7.10 -0.13
N LEU A 108 0.47 6.39 -0.14
CA LEU A 108 -0.79 6.81 -0.74
C LEU A 108 -1.71 7.38 0.34
N VAL A 109 -2.15 8.63 0.14
CA VAL A 109 -3.11 9.31 1.01
C VAL A 109 -4.31 9.82 0.19
N HIS A 110 -5.43 10.10 0.85
CA HIS A 110 -6.65 10.57 0.18
C HIS A 110 -6.82 12.10 0.16
N ARG A 111 -6.04 12.84 0.97
CA ARG A 111 -6.21 14.29 1.20
C ARG A 111 -4.84 14.99 1.31
N ARG A 112 -4.79 16.26 0.93
CA ARG A 112 -3.56 17.06 0.96
C ARG A 112 -3.05 17.30 2.38
N GLU A 113 -3.97 17.48 3.32
CA GLU A 113 -3.65 17.70 4.73
C GLU A 113 -2.92 16.49 5.31
N LEU A 114 -3.36 15.27 4.96
CA LEU A 114 -2.66 14.04 5.35
C LEU A 114 -1.27 13.96 4.74
N MET A 115 -1.10 14.36 3.46
CA MET A 115 0.21 14.38 2.82
C MET A 115 1.21 15.26 3.59
N GLU A 116 0.78 16.44 4.03
CA GLU A 116 1.61 17.37 4.80
C GLU A 116 1.93 16.81 6.20
N GLN A 117 0.94 16.20 6.88
CA GLN A 117 1.16 15.51 8.16
C GLN A 117 2.13 14.34 8.03
N TRP A 118 2.03 13.55 6.96
CA TRP A 118 2.97 12.47 6.67
C TRP A 118 4.38 13.00 6.46
N GLN A 119 4.53 14.08 5.70
CA GLN A 119 5.83 14.70 5.48
C GLN A 119 6.49 15.09 6.81
N GLU A 120 5.76 15.80 7.67
CA GLU A 120 6.25 16.22 8.98
C GLU A 120 6.65 15.01 9.83
N ARG A 121 5.81 13.97 9.88
CA ARG A 121 6.10 12.77 10.67
C ARG A 121 7.34 12.02 10.17
N LEU A 122 7.50 11.88 8.87
CA LEU A 122 8.70 11.25 8.31
C LEU A 122 9.94 12.09 8.59
N GLN A 123 9.89 13.41 8.46
CA GLN A 123 11.00 14.29 8.78
C GLN A 123 11.40 14.24 10.27
N THR A 124 10.44 13.99 11.16
CA THR A 124 10.70 13.86 12.60
C THR A 124 11.30 12.50 12.97
N PHE A 125 10.83 11.41 12.36
CA PHE A 125 11.17 10.04 12.79
C PHE A 125 12.14 9.30 11.87
N LEU A 126 12.47 9.85 10.70
CA LEU A 126 13.44 9.30 9.77
C LEU A 126 14.59 10.26 9.54
N GLU A 127 15.79 9.75 9.75
CA GLU A 127 17.01 10.37 9.24
C GLU A 127 17.22 9.91 7.80
N VAL A 128 17.02 10.84 6.87
CA VAL A 128 17.15 10.65 5.42
C VAL A 128 17.81 11.88 4.79
N PRO A 129 18.41 11.77 3.58
CA PRO A 129 18.94 12.92 2.88
C PRO A 129 17.94 14.07 2.71
N LYS A 130 18.41 15.33 2.70
CA LYS A 130 17.58 16.57 2.70
C LYS A 130 16.55 16.68 1.56
N GLN A 131 16.58 15.80 0.56
CA GLN A 131 15.66 15.77 -0.59
C GLN A 131 15.08 14.37 -0.86
N ALA A 132 15.13 13.46 0.12
CA ALA A 132 14.65 12.09 -0.02
C ALA A 132 13.12 11.94 0.04
N ILE A 133 12.41 12.95 0.56
CA ILE A 133 10.95 12.93 0.71
C ILE A 133 10.30 13.80 -0.37
N GLY A 134 9.65 13.16 -1.34
CA GLY A 134 8.91 13.82 -2.41
C GLY A 134 7.41 13.90 -2.16
N LEU A 135 6.76 14.84 -2.84
CA LEU A 135 5.32 15.14 -2.69
C LEU A 135 4.65 15.23 -4.06
N ILE A 136 3.55 14.50 -4.22
CA ILE A 136 2.82 14.36 -5.48
C ILE A 136 1.32 14.59 -5.25
N GLY A 137 0.79 15.68 -5.80
CA GLY A 137 -0.59 16.10 -5.64
C GLY A 137 -0.75 17.40 -4.88
N GLY A 138 -1.97 17.94 -4.85
CA GLY A 138 -2.25 19.24 -4.22
C GLY A 138 -1.44 20.40 -4.80
N GLY A 139 -1.15 20.37 -6.11
CA GLY A 139 -0.29 21.34 -6.79
C GLY A 139 1.21 21.06 -6.72
N LYS A 140 1.65 20.04 -5.97
CA LYS A 140 3.05 19.61 -5.88
C LYS A 140 3.32 18.45 -6.86
N ASN A 141 4.47 18.46 -7.51
CA ASN A 141 4.91 17.36 -8.38
C ASN A 141 6.42 17.16 -8.25
N LYS A 142 6.90 16.97 -7.02
CA LYS A 142 8.31 16.77 -6.69
C LYS A 142 8.54 15.32 -6.30
N ARG A 143 8.56 14.44 -7.29
CA ARG A 143 8.89 13.02 -7.12
C ARG A 143 10.40 12.87 -6.92
N THR A 144 10.80 12.02 -5.98
CA THR A 144 12.21 11.71 -5.67
C THR A 144 12.60 10.29 -6.06
N GLY A 145 11.64 9.37 -6.11
CA GLY A 145 11.86 7.93 -6.29
C GLY A 145 12.40 7.23 -5.04
N ILE A 146 12.60 7.93 -3.93
CA ILE A 146 13.13 7.42 -2.65
C ILE A 146 11.96 7.18 -1.68
N ILE A 147 11.40 8.24 -1.09
CA ILE A 147 10.20 8.17 -0.27
C ILE A 147 9.25 9.22 -0.81
N ASP A 148 8.19 8.80 -1.49
CA ASP A 148 7.24 9.73 -2.10
C ASP A 148 5.87 9.62 -1.45
N ILE A 149 5.27 10.75 -1.10
CA ILE A 149 3.90 10.81 -0.57
C ILE A 149 3.00 11.37 -1.67
N ALA A 150 1.97 10.63 -2.02
CA ALA A 150 1.09 10.94 -3.13
C ALA A 150 -0.39 10.96 -2.72
N VAL A 151 -1.09 12.02 -3.11
CA VAL A 151 -2.55 12.02 -3.10
C VAL A 151 -3.04 11.13 -4.23
N ILE A 152 -3.83 10.11 -3.91
CA ILE A 152 -4.16 9.05 -4.88
C ILE A 152 -4.85 9.56 -6.14
N GLN A 153 -5.70 10.59 -6.00
CA GLN A 153 -6.39 11.23 -7.13
C GLN A 153 -5.41 11.89 -8.11
N SER A 154 -4.22 12.27 -7.66
CA SER A 154 -3.17 12.84 -8.51
C SER A 154 -2.37 11.79 -9.28
N LEU A 155 -2.55 10.50 -8.95
CA LEU A 155 -1.88 9.38 -9.62
C LEU A 155 -2.71 8.78 -10.75
N ASN A 156 -4.00 9.05 -10.81
CA ASN A 156 -4.91 8.52 -11.83
C ASN A 156 -5.63 9.67 -12.53
N TYR A 157 -5.40 9.81 -13.84
CA TYR A 157 -6.13 10.75 -14.68
C TYR A 157 -6.92 10.00 -15.76
N LYS A 158 -8.26 10.02 -15.64
CA LYS A 158 -9.19 9.36 -16.57
C LYS A 158 -8.86 7.87 -16.82
N GLY A 159 -8.48 7.14 -15.77
CA GLY A 159 -8.11 5.71 -15.85
C GLY A 159 -6.63 5.47 -16.16
N ASN A 160 -5.87 6.51 -16.53
CA ASN A 160 -4.44 6.39 -16.76
C ASN A 160 -3.68 6.64 -15.46
N VAL A 161 -3.20 5.56 -14.86
CA VAL A 161 -2.34 5.62 -13.68
C VAL A 161 -0.91 5.97 -14.11
N LYS A 162 -0.23 6.80 -13.32
CA LYS A 162 1.15 7.19 -13.63
C LYS A 162 2.08 5.96 -13.61
N PRO A 163 2.85 5.68 -14.68
CA PRO A 163 3.65 4.45 -14.80
C PRO A 163 4.64 4.22 -13.65
N PHE A 164 5.13 5.31 -13.07
CA PHE A 164 6.11 5.24 -11.98
C PHE A 164 5.61 4.57 -10.71
N VAL A 165 4.29 4.40 -10.54
CA VAL A 165 3.71 3.67 -9.40
C VAL A 165 4.28 2.24 -9.30
N SER A 166 4.68 1.67 -10.43
CA SER A 166 5.29 0.34 -10.52
C SER A 166 6.77 0.27 -10.10
N GLU A 167 7.44 1.42 -9.89
CA GLU A 167 8.89 1.51 -9.62
C GLU A 167 9.27 1.36 -8.13
N TYR A 168 8.30 1.32 -7.21
CA TYR A 168 8.55 1.21 -5.78
C TYR A 168 8.59 -0.23 -5.30
N GLY A 169 9.46 -0.52 -4.34
CA GLY A 169 9.51 -1.80 -3.63
C GLY A 169 8.51 -1.90 -2.51
N GLN A 170 8.08 -0.75 -1.98
CA GLN A 170 7.09 -0.66 -0.92
C GLN A 170 5.97 0.35 -1.24
N VAL A 171 4.72 -0.03 -0.96
CA VAL A 171 3.57 0.88 -0.95
C VAL A 171 2.87 0.85 0.39
N ILE A 172 2.63 2.03 0.95
CA ILE A 172 1.85 2.23 2.18
C ILE A 172 0.56 2.93 1.79
N VAL A 173 -0.58 2.44 2.24
CA VAL A 173 -1.87 3.09 2.03
C VAL A 173 -2.38 3.60 3.36
N ASP A 174 -2.53 4.91 3.51
CA ASP A 174 -3.17 5.48 4.68
C ASP A 174 -4.70 5.53 4.55
N GLU A 175 -5.39 5.41 5.68
CA GLU A 175 -6.85 5.40 5.77
C GLU A 175 -7.50 4.45 4.75
N CYS A 176 -6.99 3.23 4.66
CA CYS A 176 -7.34 2.27 3.60
C CYS A 176 -8.83 1.83 3.59
N HIS A 177 -9.62 2.26 4.58
CA HIS A 177 -11.06 2.04 4.70
C HIS A 177 -11.92 3.13 4.05
N HIS A 178 -11.40 4.36 3.90
CA HIS A 178 -12.09 5.49 3.24
C HIS A 178 -11.90 5.50 1.72
N VAL A 179 -11.15 4.53 1.23
CA VAL A 179 -10.79 4.32 -0.15
C VAL A 179 -12.04 4.18 -1.03
N SER A 180 -12.20 5.08 -2.00
CA SER A 180 -13.13 4.86 -3.11
C SER A 180 -12.63 3.66 -3.91
N ALA A 181 -13.40 2.57 -3.90
CA ALA A 181 -12.98 1.29 -4.46
C ALA A 181 -12.39 1.43 -5.86
N TYR A 182 -13.02 2.20 -6.75
CA TYR A 182 -12.63 2.25 -8.15
C TYR A 182 -11.26 2.92 -8.42
N SER A 183 -11.08 4.19 -8.06
CA SER A 183 -9.82 4.92 -8.40
C SER A 183 -8.61 4.32 -7.70
N PHE A 184 -8.82 3.77 -6.51
CA PHE A 184 -7.78 3.14 -5.74
C PHE A 184 -7.42 1.75 -6.24
N GLU A 185 -8.42 0.94 -6.58
CA GLU A 185 -8.21 -0.35 -7.23
C GLU A 185 -7.39 -0.17 -8.51
N GLN A 186 -7.73 0.84 -9.32
CA GLN A 186 -6.98 1.18 -10.53
C GLN A 186 -5.50 1.45 -10.22
N VAL A 187 -5.20 2.26 -9.19
CA VAL A 187 -3.81 2.54 -8.80
C VAL A 187 -3.11 1.28 -8.26
N LEU A 188 -3.78 0.51 -7.38
CA LEU A 188 -3.19 -0.69 -6.80
C LEU A 188 -2.95 -1.81 -7.82
N ARG A 189 -3.73 -1.88 -8.90
CA ARG A 189 -3.51 -2.83 -10.01
C ARG A 189 -2.18 -2.60 -10.71
N GLU A 190 -1.74 -1.35 -10.79
CA GLU A 190 -0.45 -0.98 -11.40
C GLU A 190 0.73 -1.07 -10.42
N VAL A 191 0.47 -1.32 -9.13
CA VAL A 191 1.53 -1.48 -8.12
C VAL A 191 2.20 -2.85 -8.28
N LYS A 192 3.48 -2.84 -8.65
CA LYS A 192 4.33 -4.04 -8.67
C LYS A 192 5.10 -4.27 -7.38
N ALA A 193 5.03 -3.36 -6.41
CA ALA A 193 5.76 -3.46 -5.14
C ALA A 193 5.57 -4.81 -4.45
N LYS A 194 6.70 -5.40 -4.05
CA LYS A 194 6.75 -6.63 -3.23
C LYS A 194 6.03 -6.42 -1.92
N TYR A 195 6.26 -5.26 -1.29
CA TYR A 195 5.74 -4.92 0.01
C TYR A 195 4.56 -3.98 -0.08
N VAL A 196 3.37 -4.37 0.36
CA VAL A 196 2.22 -3.44 0.39
C VAL A 196 1.36 -3.61 1.62
N PHE A 197 1.15 -2.51 2.34
CA PHE A 197 0.32 -2.53 3.52
C PHE A 197 -0.61 -1.34 3.65
N GLY A 198 -1.78 -1.60 4.23
CA GLY A 198 -2.76 -0.58 4.59
C GLY A 198 -2.64 -0.17 6.05
N LEU A 199 -2.92 1.09 6.36
CA LEU A 199 -3.08 1.63 7.69
C LEU A 199 -4.54 2.04 7.84
N THR A 200 -5.20 1.60 8.90
CA THR A 200 -6.61 1.93 9.13
C THR A 200 -6.94 1.97 10.61
N ALA A 201 -7.86 2.85 10.99
CA ALA A 201 -8.52 2.77 12.30
C ALA A 201 -9.66 1.73 12.34
N THR A 202 -10.26 1.41 11.18
CA THR A 202 -11.44 0.56 11.06
C THR A 202 -11.26 -0.41 9.88
N PRO A 203 -11.06 -1.71 10.10
CA PRO A 203 -10.79 -2.66 9.01
C PRO A 203 -12.06 -3.26 8.38
N LYS A 204 -13.22 -3.18 9.05
CA LYS A 204 -14.49 -3.75 8.57
C LYS A 204 -15.38 -2.65 7.96
N ARG A 205 -16.02 -2.96 6.83
CA ARG A 205 -17.15 -2.22 6.26
C ARG A 205 -18.27 -3.20 5.90
#